data_AF-A0A521KPG3-F1
#
_entry.id   AF-A0A521KPG3-F1
#
_cell.length_a   1.000
_cell.length_b   1.000
_cell.length_c   1.000
_cell.angle_alpha   90.00
_cell.angle_beta   90.00
_cell.angle_gamma   90.00
#
_symmetry.space_group_name_H-M   'P 1'
#
loop_
_entity.id
_entity.type
_entity.pdbx_description
1 polymer ?
#
loop_
_entity_poly.entity_id
_entity_poly.type
_entity_poly.pdbx_seq_one_letter_code
_entity_poly.pdbx_strand_id
1 'polypeptide(L)'
;MTLVLHFQQENWEALEVSWTEMISAKSPVEPVVELLLVATEKRLMGRCVPLVKEHAKALAANGDATGAAEILGLAILGGGSPGELSADLYRAAEHAYREEAWWAVYSEMAGLNLNSPDMRSAWRAFRKLLAIKEGAVVLHASGWGMGSVTRLDRDALELEVQFVKGRRDKFPLK
;
A
#
# COMPACT_ATOMS: atom_id res chain seq x y z
N MET A 1 -9.98 -2.69 22.87
CA MET A 1 -11.20 -2.15 22.24
C MET A 1 -10.80 -1.66 20.84
N THR A 2 -11.56 -1.96 19.79
CA THR A 2 -11.05 -1.78 18.41
C THR A 2 -11.13 -0.31 17.98
N LEU A 3 -10.08 0.21 17.32
CA LEU A 3 -10.05 1.59 16.79
C LEU A 3 -11.28 1.90 15.91
N VAL A 4 -11.71 0.91 15.13
CA VAL A 4 -12.91 0.98 14.29
C VAL A 4 -14.15 1.34 15.11
N LEU A 5 -14.32 0.82 16.33
CA LEU A 5 -15.47 1.12 17.17
C LEU A 5 -15.51 2.59 17.58
N HIS A 6 -14.38 3.13 18.07
CA HIS A 6 -14.27 4.54 18.45
C HIS A 6 -14.54 5.46 17.26
N PHE A 7 -14.01 5.10 16.09
CA PHE A 7 -14.27 5.83 14.85
C PHE A 7 -15.73 5.77 14.40
N GLN A 8 -16.37 4.59 14.48
CA GLN A 8 -17.77 4.42 14.13
C GLN A 8 -18.71 5.20 15.04
N GLN A 9 -18.37 5.31 16.32
CA GLN A 9 -19.08 6.11 17.32
C GLN A 9 -18.75 7.60 17.26
N GLU A 10 -17.86 8.03 16.36
CA GLU A 10 -17.34 9.40 16.27
C GLU A 10 -16.75 9.91 17.60
N ASN A 11 -16.25 8.99 18.43
CA ASN A 11 -15.56 9.32 19.67
C ASN A 11 -14.09 9.57 19.37
N TRP A 12 -13.80 10.77 18.85
CA TRP A 12 -12.48 11.18 18.37
C TRP A 12 -11.42 11.20 19.47
N GLU A 13 -11.78 11.63 20.67
CA GLU A 13 -10.87 11.64 21.83
C GLU A 13 -10.44 10.22 22.19
N ALA A 14 -11.38 9.28 22.32
CA ALA A 14 -11.04 7.90 22.63
C ALA A 14 -10.29 7.20 21.49
N LEU A 15 -10.56 7.59 20.23
CA LEU A 15 -9.82 7.11 19.07
C LEU A 15 -8.35 7.57 19.13
N GLU A 16 -8.11 8.85 19.36
CA GLU A 16 -6.77 9.44 19.46
C GLU A 16 -5.96 8.80 20.60
N VAL A 17 -6.58 8.65 21.78
CA VAL A 17 -5.95 7.98 22.93
C VAL A 17 -5.58 6.53 22.57
N SER A 18 -6.54 5.75 22.07
CA SER A 18 -6.31 4.33 21.75
C SER A 18 -5.25 4.15 20.65
N TRP A 19 -5.23 5.03 19.65
CA TRP A 19 -4.24 4.97 18.58
C TRP A 19 -2.84 5.35 19.11
N THR A 20 -2.74 6.40 19.93
CA THR A 20 -1.46 6.81 20.54
C THR A 20 -0.89 5.72 21.46
N GLU A 21 -1.75 5.03 22.20
CA GLU A 21 -1.36 3.85 22.99
C GLU A 21 -0.81 2.73 22.10
N MET A 22 -1.45 2.47 20.95
CA MET A 22 -0.94 1.48 19.98
C MET A 22 0.44 1.85 19.42
N ILE A 23 0.66 3.13 19.09
CA ILE A 23 1.95 3.64 18.62
C ILE A 23 3.02 3.39 19.70
N SER A 24 2.71 3.76 20.94
CA SER A 24 3.62 3.62 22.09
C SER A 24 3.93 2.15 22.40
N ALA A 25 2.93 1.29 22.29
CA ALA A 25 3.05 -0.15 22.52
C ALA A 25 3.68 -0.90 21.34
N LYS A 26 3.99 -0.23 20.21
CA LYS A 26 4.47 -0.85 18.96
C LYS A 26 3.56 -2.00 18.51
N SER A 27 2.26 -1.78 18.62
CA SER A 27 1.26 -2.77 18.25
C SER A 27 1.26 -3.02 16.74
N PRO A 28 0.77 -4.17 16.28
CA PRO A 28 0.60 -4.45 14.85
C PRO A 28 -0.25 -3.37 14.16
N VAL A 29 0.03 -3.11 12.88
CA VAL A 29 -0.57 -2.02 12.10
C VAL A 29 -1.95 -2.37 11.53
N GLU A 30 -2.33 -3.65 11.54
CA GLU A 30 -3.57 -4.18 10.96
C GLU A 30 -4.83 -3.46 11.47
N PRO A 31 -5.02 -3.16 12.77
CA PRO A 31 -6.20 -2.43 13.23
C PRO A 31 -6.28 -0.99 12.68
N VAL A 32 -5.13 -0.39 12.35
CA VAL A 32 -5.07 0.92 11.70
C VAL A 32 -5.43 0.78 10.22
N VAL A 33 -4.94 -0.26 9.54
CA VAL A 33 -5.33 -0.55 8.16
C VAL A 33 -6.85 -0.71 8.05
N GLU A 34 -7.47 -1.50 8.93
CA GLU A 34 -8.92 -1.69 8.98
C GLU A 34 -9.67 -0.36 9.19
N LEU A 35 -9.22 0.45 10.15
CA LEU A 35 -9.77 1.78 10.41
C LEU A 35 -9.71 2.68 9.17
N LEU A 36 -8.57 2.71 8.46
CA LEU A 36 -8.37 3.57 7.29
C LEU A 36 -9.27 3.17 6.11
N LEU A 37 -9.59 1.89 5.97
CA LEU A 37 -10.57 1.42 4.99
C LEU A 37 -11.97 1.97 5.33
N VAL A 38 -12.39 1.88 6.58
CA VAL A 38 -13.68 2.44 7.04
C VAL A 38 -13.70 3.97 6.90
N ALA A 39 -12.58 4.65 7.17
CA ALA A 39 -12.47 6.10 7.02
C ALA A 39 -12.56 6.55 5.56
N THR A 40 -12.08 5.72 4.63
CA THR A 40 -12.23 5.94 3.18
C THR A 40 -13.69 5.87 2.77
N GLU A 41 -14.41 4.84 3.21
CA GLU A 41 -15.84 4.65 2.91
C GLU A 41 -16.68 5.82 3.45
N LYS A 42 -16.37 6.29 4.66
CA LYS A 42 -17.05 7.45 5.28
C LYS A 42 -16.58 8.81 4.76
N ARG A 43 -15.57 8.87 3.86
CA ARG A 43 -14.96 10.12 3.37
C ARG A 43 -14.40 11.02 4.50
N LEU A 44 -13.91 10.40 5.57
CA LEU A 44 -13.38 11.08 6.75
C LEU A 44 -11.86 10.92 6.89
N MET A 45 -11.17 10.46 5.84
CA MET A 45 -9.72 10.22 5.84
C MET A 45 -8.91 11.44 6.30
N GLY A 46 -9.35 12.66 5.95
CA GLY A 46 -8.69 13.90 6.37
C GLY A 46 -8.52 14.04 7.89
N ARG A 47 -9.45 13.49 8.70
CA ARG A 47 -9.35 13.49 10.16
C ARG A 47 -8.29 12.53 10.69
N CYS A 48 -7.97 11.48 9.93
CA CYS A 48 -6.98 10.48 10.32
C CYS A 48 -5.56 10.88 9.91
N VAL A 49 -5.39 11.81 8.96
CA VAL A 49 -4.07 12.18 8.39
C VAL A 49 -3.02 12.53 9.46
N PRO A 50 -3.31 13.35 10.50
CA PRO A 50 -2.32 13.65 11.53
C PRO A 50 -1.81 12.40 12.25
N LEU A 51 -2.71 11.53 12.70
CA LEU A 51 -2.38 10.27 13.38
C LEU A 51 -1.66 9.28 12.46
N VAL A 52 -2.04 9.21 11.18
CA VAL A 52 -1.33 8.39 10.18
C VAL A 52 0.12 8.83 10.06
N LYS A 53 0.38 10.15 9.97
CA LYS A 53 1.74 10.68 9.82
C LYS A 53 2.58 10.39 11.06
N GLU A 54 2.02 10.53 12.25
CA GLU A 54 2.70 10.19 13.50
C GLU A 54 3.02 8.70 13.57
N HIS A 55 2.03 7.85 13.30
CA HIS A 55 2.21 6.40 13.32
C HIS A 55 3.24 5.96 12.26
N ALA A 56 3.21 6.51 11.06
CA ALA A 56 4.15 6.16 10.00
C ALA A 56 5.60 6.51 10.37
N LYS A 57 5.81 7.66 11.04
CA LYS A 57 7.12 8.04 11.56
C LYS A 57 7.59 7.05 12.63
N ALA A 58 6.70 6.63 13.54
CA ALA A 58 7.03 5.66 14.58
C ALA A 58 7.35 4.28 13.99
N LEU A 59 6.58 3.82 12.99
CA LEU A 59 6.83 2.56 12.28
C LEU A 59 8.20 2.59 11.58
N ALA A 60 8.49 3.64 10.81
CA ALA A 60 9.78 3.81 10.14
C ALA A 60 10.94 3.85 11.15
N ALA A 61 10.80 4.58 12.26
CA ALA A 61 11.82 4.63 13.32
C ALA A 61 12.05 3.28 14.02
N ASN A 62 11.05 2.40 14.01
CA ASN A 62 11.14 1.04 14.55
C ASN A 62 11.59 0.00 13.51
N GLY A 63 11.97 0.41 12.31
CA GLY A 63 12.41 -0.48 11.23
C GLY A 63 11.28 -1.09 10.40
N ASP A 64 10.02 -0.75 10.66
CA ASP A 64 8.88 -1.16 9.84
C ASP A 64 8.53 -0.10 8.78
N ALA A 65 9.45 0.07 7.83
CA ALA A 65 9.24 0.98 6.70
C ALA A 65 8.08 0.54 5.79
N THR A 66 7.84 -0.77 5.68
CA THR A 66 6.74 -1.36 4.91
C THR A 66 5.38 -0.96 5.49
N GLY A 67 5.19 -1.12 6.80
CA GLY A 67 3.98 -0.69 7.49
C GLY A 67 3.76 0.82 7.37
N ALA A 68 4.83 1.62 7.49
CA ALA A 68 4.77 3.07 7.30
C ALA A 68 4.27 3.44 5.88
N ALA A 69 4.84 2.82 4.85
CA ALA A 69 4.44 3.05 3.46
C ALA A 69 2.98 2.61 3.22
N GLU A 70 2.54 1.49 3.80
CA GLU A 70 1.19 0.99 3.63
C GLU A 70 0.14 1.95 4.21
N ILE A 71 0.31 2.45 5.45
CA ILE A 71 -0.70 3.34 6.05
C ILE A 71 -0.73 4.74 5.40
N LEU A 72 0.42 5.29 5.01
CA LEU A 72 0.49 6.53 4.24
C LEU A 72 -0.16 6.36 2.87
N GLY A 73 0.07 5.19 2.27
CA GLY A 73 -0.50 4.77 1.01
C GLY A 73 -2.01 4.60 1.04
N LEU A 74 -2.54 4.00 2.10
CA LEU A 74 -3.99 3.92 2.32
C LEU A 74 -4.59 5.30 2.56
N ALA A 75 -3.90 6.17 3.30
CA ALA A 75 -4.37 7.53 3.53
C ALA A 75 -4.47 8.35 2.23
N ILE A 76 -3.46 8.28 1.34
CA ILE A 76 -3.51 9.01 0.07
C ILE A 76 -4.60 8.46 -0.86
N LEU A 77 -4.79 7.13 -0.89
CA LEU A 77 -5.84 6.47 -1.67
C LEU A 77 -7.24 6.77 -1.11
N GLY A 78 -7.37 6.91 0.20
CA GLY A 78 -8.61 7.22 0.91
C GLY A 78 -9.05 8.68 0.86
N GLY A 79 -8.31 9.54 0.16
CA GLY A 79 -8.65 10.95 -0.05
C GLY A 79 -7.83 11.94 0.79
N GLY A 80 -6.80 11.49 1.49
CA GLY A 80 -5.82 12.36 2.12
C GLY A 80 -5.11 13.28 1.10
N SER A 81 -4.64 14.43 1.58
CA SER A 81 -3.99 15.46 0.76
C SER A 81 -2.62 14.98 0.24
N PRO A 82 -2.39 14.92 -1.09
CA PRO A 82 -1.08 14.60 -1.65
C PRO A 82 0.01 15.58 -1.22
N GLY A 83 -0.31 16.86 -1.01
CA GLY A 83 0.66 17.86 -0.56
C GLY A 83 1.24 17.57 0.82
N GLU A 84 0.52 16.83 1.66
CA GLU A 84 0.94 16.50 3.03
C GLU A 84 1.56 15.10 3.15
N LEU A 85 1.23 14.20 2.22
CA LEU A 85 1.52 12.77 2.32
C LEU A 85 2.56 12.29 1.31
N SER A 86 2.69 12.91 0.12
CA SER A 86 3.47 12.33 -0.99
C SER A 86 4.94 12.14 -0.65
N ALA A 87 5.57 13.12 -0.02
CA ALA A 87 6.99 13.03 0.33
C ALA A 87 7.25 11.96 1.40
N ASP A 88 6.40 11.88 2.42
CA ASP A 88 6.51 10.88 3.48
C ASP A 88 6.26 9.48 2.91
N LEU A 89 5.26 9.32 2.04
CA LEU A 89 4.96 8.05 1.37
C LEU A 89 6.12 7.57 0.51
N TYR A 90 6.67 8.44 -0.34
CA TYR A 90 7.81 8.08 -1.20
C TYR A 90 9.01 7.64 -0.35
N ARG A 91 9.35 8.40 0.70
CA ARG A 91 10.48 8.07 1.58
C ARG A 91 10.28 6.75 2.33
N ALA A 92 9.06 6.50 2.82
CA ALA A 92 8.75 5.23 3.47
C ALA A 92 8.87 4.06 2.50
N ALA A 93 8.34 4.20 1.28
CA ALA A 93 8.43 3.18 0.24
C ALA A 93 9.88 2.92 -0.20
N GLU A 94 10.66 3.99 -0.43
CA GLU A 94 12.07 3.89 -0.77
C GLU A 94 12.86 3.21 0.36
N HIS A 95 12.61 3.58 1.61
CA HIS A 95 13.28 2.93 2.74
C HIS A 95 12.93 1.44 2.86
N ALA A 96 11.67 1.08 2.57
CA ALA A 96 11.19 -0.30 2.62
C ALA A 96 11.76 -1.19 1.53
N TYR A 97 11.96 -0.65 0.32
CA TYR A 97 12.16 -1.47 -0.87
C TYR A 97 13.40 -1.15 -1.68
N ARG A 98 14.17 -0.07 -1.42
CA ARG A 98 15.27 0.34 -2.32
C ARG A 98 16.34 -0.71 -2.59
N GLU A 99 16.57 -1.62 -1.64
CA GLU A 99 17.57 -2.69 -1.74
C GLU A 99 17.05 -3.89 -2.56
N GLU A 100 15.75 -3.89 -2.87
CA GLU A 100 15.13 -4.92 -3.69
C GLU A 100 15.49 -4.72 -5.17
N ALA A 101 15.92 -5.79 -5.84
CA ALA A 101 16.35 -5.74 -7.25
C ALA A 101 15.29 -5.16 -8.19
N TRP A 102 14.00 -5.33 -7.86
CA TRP A 102 12.86 -4.89 -8.64
C TRP A 102 12.42 -3.44 -8.36
N TRP A 103 12.95 -2.78 -7.30
CA TRP A 103 12.46 -1.46 -6.86
C TRP A 103 12.56 -0.38 -7.94
N ALA A 104 13.72 -0.26 -8.57
CA ALA A 104 13.96 0.79 -9.57
C ALA A 104 12.94 0.70 -10.72
N VAL A 105 12.73 -0.52 -11.21
CA VAL A 105 11.83 -0.80 -12.34
C VAL A 105 10.37 -0.61 -11.92
N TYR A 106 9.97 -1.13 -10.76
CA TYR A 106 8.58 -1.00 -10.31
C TYR A 106 8.23 0.46 -10.01
N SER A 107 9.17 1.23 -9.46
CA SER A 107 8.99 2.65 -9.20
C SER A 107 8.87 3.44 -10.49
N GLU A 108 9.71 3.16 -11.48
CA GLU A 108 9.64 3.77 -12.81
C GLU A 108 8.31 3.45 -13.51
N MET A 109 7.93 2.17 -13.59
CA MET A 109 6.68 1.73 -14.22
C MET A 109 5.44 2.32 -13.56
N ALA A 110 5.45 2.41 -12.23
CA ALA A 110 4.37 3.03 -11.48
C ALA A 110 4.38 4.56 -11.57
N GLY A 111 5.47 5.17 -12.05
CA GLY A 111 5.70 6.61 -11.97
C GLY A 111 5.83 7.10 -10.53
N LEU A 112 6.30 6.26 -9.60
CA LEU A 112 6.50 6.55 -8.18
C LEU A 112 7.86 7.22 -7.97
N ASN A 113 7.86 8.52 -7.73
CA ASN A 113 9.04 9.31 -7.40
C ASN A 113 8.64 10.52 -6.54
N LEU A 114 9.61 11.23 -5.96
CA LEU A 114 9.34 12.36 -5.09
C LEU A 114 8.55 13.50 -5.79
N ASN A 115 8.67 13.61 -7.11
CA ASN A 115 8.04 14.64 -7.93
C ASN A 115 6.86 14.10 -8.76
N SER A 116 6.29 12.94 -8.40
CA SER A 116 5.16 12.37 -9.12
C SER A 116 4.02 13.39 -9.21
N PRO A 117 3.56 13.76 -10.42
CA PRO A 117 2.47 14.73 -10.58
C PRO A 117 1.15 14.21 -10.01
N ASP A 118 0.98 12.89 -9.96
CA ASP A 118 -0.13 12.21 -9.31
C ASP A 118 0.38 11.03 -8.46
N MET A 119 0.79 11.34 -7.24
CA MET A 119 1.25 10.33 -6.27
C MET A 119 0.17 9.29 -5.94
N ARG A 120 -1.13 9.65 -6.01
CA ARG A 120 -2.21 8.71 -5.71
C ARG A 120 -2.29 7.62 -6.79
N SER A 121 -2.23 8.02 -8.05
CA SER A 121 -2.21 7.07 -9.17
C SER A 121 -0.92 6.27 -9.20
N ALA A 122 0.22 6.90 -8.93
CA ALA A 122 1.50 6.22 -8.86
C ALA A 122 1.52 5.13 -7.78
N TRP A 123 1.11 5.48 -6.56
CA TRP A 123 1.02 4.52 -5.47
C TRP A 123 0.04 3.37 -5.76
N ARG A 124 -1.11 3.66 -6.40
CA ARG A 124 -2.06 2.62 -6.82
C ARG A 124 -1.43 1.64 -7.83
N ALA A 125 -0.67 2.13 -8.79
CA ALA A 125 0.04 1.30 -9.76
C ALA A 125 1.13 0.47 -9.08
N PHE A 126 1.92 1.09 -8.20
CA PHE A 126 2.97 0.42 -7.43
C PHE A 126 2.41 -0.72 -6.56
N ARG A 127 1.31 -0.51 -5.83
CA ARG A 127 0.66 -1.58 -5.05
C ARG A 127 0.16 -2.74 -5.91
N LYS A 128 -0.29 -2.48 -7.14
CA LYS A 128 -0.66 -3.56 -8.07
C LYS A 128 0.57 -4.41 -8.44
N LEU A 129 1.71 -3.78 -8.69
CA LEU A 129 2.97 -4.49 -8.97
C LEU A 129 3.43 -5.30 -7.76
N LEU A 130 3.34 -4.74 -6.54
CA LEU A 130 3.64 -5.48 -5.31
C LEU A 130 2.72 -6.69 -5.09
N ALA A 131 1.46 -6.59 -5.50
CA ALA A 131 0.49 -7.67 -5.39
C ALA A 131 0.73 -8.82 -6.38
N ILE A 132 1.57 -8.61 -7.41
CA ILE A 132 2.01 -9.68 -8.31
C ILE A 132 2.99 -10.56 -7.53
N LYS A 133 2.49 -11.75 -7.18
CA LYS A 133 3.23 -12.82 -6.52
C LYS A 133 2.74 -14.16 -7.06
N GLU A 134 3.50 -15.21 -6.82
CA GLU A 134 3.03 -16.56 -7.13
C GLU A 134 1.69 -16.84 -6.43
N GLY A 135 0.77 -17.48 -7.15
CA GLY A 135 -0.62 -17.67 -6.76
C GLY A 135 -1.55 -16.48 -7.01
N ALA A 136 -1.04 -15.30 -7.38
CA ALA A 136 -1.89 -14.16 -7.71
C ALA A 136 -2.72 -14.43 -8.97
N VAL A 137 -3.98 -14.00 -8.97
CA VAL A 137 -4.86 -14.08 -10.13
C VAL A 137 -4.67 -12.85 -11.02
N VAL A 138 -4.48 -13.08 -12.31
CA VAL A 138 -4.36 -12.03 -13.33
C VAL A 138 -5.44 -12.22 -14.40
N LEU A 139 -5.86 -11.10 -15.01
CA LEU A 139 -6.80 -11.09 -16.12
C LEU A 139 -6.09 -10.57 -17.37
N HIS A 140 -6.09 -11.37 -18.44
CA HIS A 140 -5.49 -10.95 -19.70
C HIS A 140 -6.50 -10.21 -20.58
N ALA A 141 -6.16 -8.98 -20.98
CA ALA A 141 -7.06 -8.08 -21.72
C ALA A 141 -7.51 -8.63 -23.08
N SER A 142 -6.69 -9.43 -23.77
CA SER A 142 -7.00 -10.00 -25.09
C SER A 142 -7.95 -11.21 -25.07
N GLY A 143 -8.80 -11.34 -24.05
CA GLY A 143 -9.86 -12.35 -24.01
C GLY A 143 -9.42 -13.77 -23.63
N TRP A 144 -8.20 -13.94 -23.10
CA TRP A 144 -7.71 -15.26 -22.67
C TRP A 144 -8.31 -15.70 -21.32
N GLY A 145 -8.92 -14.76 -20.60
CA GLY A 145 -9.60 -14.99 -19.34
C GLY A 145 -8.67 -14.87 -18.15
N MET A 146 -9.08 -15.49 -17.05
CA MET A 146 -8.33 -15.51 -15.80
C MET A 146 -7.19 -16.53 -15.84
N GLY A 147 -6.07 -16.19 -15.22
CA GLY A 147 -4.96 -17.10 -14.97
C GLY A 147 -4.32 -16.85 -13.61
N SER A 148 -3.54 -17.82 -13.15
CA SER A 148 -2.75 -17.72 -11.92
C SER A 148 -1.28 -17.58 -12.26
N VAL A 149 -0.59 -16.66 -11.58
CA VAL A 149 0.88 -16.57 -11.63
C VAL A 149 1.46 -17.84 -11.00
N THR A 150 2.13 -18.64 -11.80
CA THR A 150 2.77 -19.90 -11.38
C THR A 150 4.24 -19.75 -11.05
N ARG A 151 4.88 -18.72 -11.61
CA ARG A 151 6.26 -18.35 -11.31
C ARG A 151 6.43 -16.85 -11.52
N LEU A 152 7.19 -16.20 -10.64
CA LEU A 152 7.61 -14.81 -10.81
C LEU A 152 9.13 -14.74 -10.76
N ASP A 153 9.74 -14.30 -11.86
CA ASP A 153 11.16 -13.99 -11.93
C ASP A 153 11.34 -12.48 -11.84
N ARG A 154 11.70 -12.00 -10.65
CA ARG A 154 11.83 -10.55 -10.39
C ARG A 154 13.10 -9.95 -10.99
N ASP A 155 14.11 -10.78 -11.26
CA ASP A 155 15.36 -10.35 -11.89
C ASP A 155 15.19 -10.22 -13.41
N ALA A 156 14.53 -11.20 -14.02
CA ALA A 156 14.19 -11.16 -15.45
C ALA A 156 12.97 -10.25 -15.74
N LEU A 157 12.23 -9.85 -14.71
CA LEU A 157 10.95 -9.13 -14.78
C LEU A 157 9.94 -9.89 -15.64
N GLU A 158 9.89 -11.21 -15.47
CA GLU A 158 8.99 -12.10 -16.20
C GLU A 158 8.07 -12.83 -15.23
N LEU A 159 6.83 -13.05 -15.66
CA LEU A 159 5.88 -13.88 -14.93
C LEU A 159 5.34 -14.99 -15.83
N GLU A 160 5.24 -16.19 -15.27
CA GLU A 160 4.62 -17.32 -15.93
C GLU A 160 3.19 -17.48 -15.41
N VAL A 161 2.21 -17.48 -16.32
CA VAL A 161 0.80 -17.60 -15.97
C VAL A 161 0.21 -18.87 -16.53
N GLN A 162 -0.53 -19.58 -15.69
CA GLN A 162 -1.38 -20.68 -16.09
C GLN A 162 -2.82 -20.18 -16.18
N PHE A 163 -3.38 -20.17 -17.39
CA PHE A 163 -4.76 -19.79 -17.64
C PHE A 163 -5.70 -20.99 -17.41
N VAL A 164 -6.93 -20.69 -17.00
CA VAL A 164 -7.98 -21.70 -16.73
C VAL A 164 -8.28 -22.56 -17.96
N LYS A 165 -8.09 -22.02 -19.17
CA LYS A 165 -8.25 -22.76 -20.44
C LYS A 165 -7.07 -23.71 -20.76
N GLY A 166 -6.14 -23.91 -19.84
CA GLY A 166 -5.00 -24.84 -19.96
C GLY A 166 -3.73 -24.24 -20.57
N ARG A 167 -3.79 -23.04 -21.16
CA ARG A 167 -2.60 -22.35 -21.71
C ARG A 167 -1.67 -21.91 -20.59
N ARG A 168 -0.37 -22.20 -20.74
CA ARG A 168 0.71 -21.59 -19.96
C ARG A 168 1.47 -20.63 -20.86
N ASP A 169 1.78 -19.44 -20.36
CA ASP A 169 2.54 -18.46 -21.12
C ASP A 169 3.45 -17.63 -20.22
N LYS A 170 4.46 -16.99 -20.83
CA LYS A 170 5.37 -16.07 -20.17
C LYS A 170 5.07 -14.65 -20.60
N PHE A 171 4.99 -13.74 -19.64
CA PHE A 171 4.76 -12.32 -19.91
C PHE A 171 5.87 -11.48 -19.30
N PRO A 172 6.38 -10.48 -20.02
CA PRO A 172 7.15 -9.43 -19.39
C PRO A 172 6.25 -8.62 -18.44
N LEU A 173 6.82 -8.11 -17.36
CA LEU A 173 6.15 -7.13 -16.49
C LEU A 173 6.06 -5.75 -17.17
N LYS A 174 6.97 -5.45 -18.11
CA LYS A 174 7.05 -4.21 -18.89
C LYS A 174 6.06 -4.15 -20.06
#